data_AF-A0A2A2RSW7-F1
#
_entry.id   AF-A0A2A2RSW7-F1
#
_cell.length_a   1.000
_cell.length_b   1.000
_cell.length_c   1.000
_cell.angle_alpha   90.00
_cell.angle_beta   90.00
_cell.angle_gamma   90.00
#
_symmetry.space_group_name_H-M   'P 1'
#
loop_
_entity.id
_entity.type
_entity.pdbx_description
1 polymer ?
#
loop_
_entity_poly.entity_id
_entity_poly.type
_entity_poly.pdbx_seq_one_letter_code
_entity_poly.pdbx_strand_id
1 'polypeptide(L)'
;MMLFEMKPPPPRMPVDRARAKACLVANLSLPGLGSLHVGRRVGWAQVAMAACGFVLTMSFGGWFVAEWLRARELPFITILERGELPPGFLKQLLVGLSGVGLFVFALGWALITSLLVYQEARANEGR
;
A
#
# COMPACT_ATOMS: atom_id res chain seq x y z
N MET A 1 14.69 -23.28 -37.99
CA MET A 1 13.92 -23.23 -36.73
C MET A 1 14.89 -22.78 -35.65
N MET A 2 14.97 -21.46 -35.37
CA MET A 2 15.96 -20.91 -34.44
C MET A 2 15.51 -21.19 -33.00
N LEU A 3 16.25 -22.04 -32.30
CA LEU A 3 16.14 -22.21 -30.86
C LEU A 3 16.57 -20.89 -30.21
N PHE A 4 15.61 -20.14 -29.69
CA PHE A 4 15.90 -19.08 -28.72
C PHE A 4 16.59 -19.76 -27.53
N GLU A 5 17.90 -19.61 -27.41
CA GLU A 5 18.60 -19.88 -26.15
C GLU A 5 17.99 -18.97 -25.08
N MET A 6 17.05 -19.51 -24.30
CA MET A 6 16.61 -18.87 -23.07
C MET A 6 17.79 -18.92 -22.10
N LYS A 7 18.60 -17.87 -22.11
CA LYS A 7 19.59 -17.63 -21.06
C LYS A 7 18.87 -17.74 -19.72
N PRO A 8 19.24 -18.67 -18.83
CA PRO A 8 18.59 -18.80 -17.54
C PRO A 8 18.68 -17.46 -16.81
N PRO A 9 17.60 -17.04 -16.12
CA PRO A 9 17.63 -15.78 -15.39
C PRO A 9 18.84 -15.80 -14.44
N PRO A 10 19.58 -14.69 -14.33
CA PRO A 10 20.76 -14.65 -13.47
C PRO A 10 20.39 -15.13 -12.06
N PRO A 11 21.26 -15.92 -11.41
CA PRO A 11 21.01 -16.43 -10.07
C PRO A 11 20.68 -15.26 -9.15
N ARG A 12 19.61 -15.41 -8.35
CA ARG A 12 19.21 -14.36 -7.40
C ARG A 12 20.38 -14.15 -6.44
N MET A 13 20.96 -12.95 -6.47
CA MET A 13 22.00 -12.58 -5.52
C MET A 13 21.45 -12.81 -4.10
N PRO A 14 22.23 -13.46 -3.20
CA PRO A 14 21.85 -13.62 -1.82
C PRO A 14 21.41 -12.28 -1.24
N VAL A 15 20.31 -12.28 -0.51
CA VAL A 15 19.86 -11.08 0.19
C VAL A 15 20.84 -10.84 1.33
N ASP A 16 21.46 -9.67 1.35
CA ASP A 16 22.28 -9.21 2.47
C ASP A 16 21.45 -8.32 3.42
N ARG A 17 21.99 -8.01 4.61
CA ARG A 17 21.29 -7.13 5.57
C ARG A 17 20.98 -5.74 5.00
N ALA A 18 21.83 -5.21 4.13
CA ALA A 18 21.63 -3.88 3.54
C ALA A 18 20.39 -3.85 2.65
N ARG A 19 20.23 -4.83 1.75
CA ARG A 19 19.05 -4.99 0.90
C ARG A 19 17.80 -5.33 1.70
N ALA A 20 17.93 -6.11 2.77
CA ALA A 20 16.79 -6.37 3.67
C ALA A 20 16.29 -5.10 4.37
N LYS A 21 17.19 -4.22 4.84
CA LYS A 21 16.82 -2.91 5.38
C LYS A 21 16.21 -1.99 4.32
N ALA A 22 16.79 -1.97 3.12
CA ALA A 22 16.23 -1.20 2.00
C ALA A 22 14.81 -1.68 1.64
N CYS A 23 14.58 -2.99 1.66
CA CYS A 23 13.26 -3.59 1.48
C CYS A 23 12.26 -3.10 2.53
N LEU A 24 12.65 -3.08 3.80
CA LEU A 24 11.80 -2.57 4.89
C LEU A 24 11.43 -1.10 4.69
N VAL A 25 12.42 -0.24 4.45
CA VAL A 25 12.20 1.19 4.26
C VAL A 25 11.31 1.45 3.04
N ALA A 26 11.58 0.78 1.92
CA ALA A 26 10.78 0.93 0.71
C ALA A 26 9.33 0.47 0.90
N ASN A 27 9.09 -0.64 1.60
CA ASN A 27 7.74 -1.12 1.90
C ASN A 27 6.98 -0.21 2.90
N LEU A 28 7.71 0.49 3.78
CA LEU A 28 7.12 1.50 4.67
C LEU A 28 6.68 2.75 3.90
N SER A 29 7.45 3.16 2.88
CA SER A 29 7.08 4.30 2.02
C SER A 29 5.91 3.97 1.10
N LEU A 30 5.96 2.82 0.40
CA LEU A 30 4.86 2.33 -0.43
C LEU A 30 4.81 0.80 -0.34
N PRO A 31 3.73 0.23 0.23
CA PRO A 31 3.62 -1.21 0.39
C PRO A 31 3.84 -1.96 -0.93
N GLY A 32 4.81 -2.88 -0.92
CA GLY A 32 5.14 -3.74 -2.06
C GLY A 32 6.34 -3.30 -2.89
N LEU A 33 6.80 -2.04 -2.81
CA LEU A 33 8.00 -1.61 -3.54
C LEU A 33 9.26 -2.36 -3.09
N GLY A 34 9.47 -2.48 -1.78
CA GLY A 34 10.59 -3.22 -1.23
C GLY A 34 10.57 -4.68 -1.64
N SER A 35 9.38 -5.30 -1.60
CA SER A 35 9.16 -6.67 -2.05
C SER A 35 9.55 -6.85 -3.53
N LEU A 36 9.13 -5.94 -4.42
CA LEU A 36 9.53 -5.97 -5.83
C LEU A 36 11.03 -5.77 -6.03
N HIS A 37 11.64 -4.86 -5.27
CA HIS A 37 13.06 -4.54 -5.34
C HIS A 37 13.95 -5.76 -4.97
N VAL A 38 13.49 -6.61 -4.05
CA VAL A 38 14.16 -7.88 -3.71
C VAL A 38 13.69 -9.07 -4.57
N GLY A 39 12.93 -8.83 -5.63
CA GLY A 39 12.51 -9.84 -6.60
C GLY A 39 11.31 -10.70 -6.17
N ARG A 40 10.56 -10.28 -5.15
CA ARG A 40 9.35 -10.99 -4.68
C ARG A 40 8.13 -10.52 -5.47
N ARG A 41 7.58 -11.40 -6.30
CA ARG A 41 6.39 -11.13 -7.13
C ARG A 41 5.15 -10.72 -6.32
N VAL A 42 5.07 -11.11 -5.04
CA VAL A 42 4.00 -10.70 -4.12
C VAL A 42 3.88 -9.17 -3.99
N GLY A 43 4.97 -8.44 -4.26
CA GLY A 43 4.98 -6.98 -4.23
C GLY A 43 3.99 -6.35 -5.22
N TRP A 44 3.67 -7.01 -6.34
CA TRP A 44 2.65 -6.51 -7.28
C TRP A 44 1.25 -6.48 -6.64
N ALA A 45 0.89 -7.52 -5.90
CA ALA A 45 -0.39 -7.57 -5.20
C ALA A 45 -0.44 -6.55 -4.05
N GLN A 46 0.66 -6.38 -3.32
CA GLN A 46 0.78 -5.38 -2.25
C GLN A 46 0.63 -3.95 -2.80
N VAL A 47 1.30 -3.62 -3.90
CA VAL A 47 1.17 -2.32 -4.57
C VAL A 47 -0.25 -2.11 -5.08
N ALA A 48 -0.86 -3.12 -5.72
CA ALA A 48 -2.23 -3.01 -6.22
C ALA A 48 -3.23 -2.76 -5.09
N MET A 49 -3.16 -3.51 -3.98
CA MET A 49 -4.02 -3.29 -2.82
C MET A 49 -3.80 -1.92 -2.18
N ALA A 50 -2.54 -1.48 -2.03
CA ALA A 50 -2.22 -0.16 -1.50
C ALA A 50 -2.76 0.96 -2.41
N ALA A 51 -2.62 0.82 -3.73
CA ALA A 51 -3.15 1.78 -4.70
C ALA A 51 -4.68 1.84 -4.66
N CYS A 52 -5.36 0.68 -4.62
CA CYS A 52 -6.82 0.63 -4.46
C CYS A 52 -7.26 1.29 -3.15
N GLY A 53 -6.59 0.98 -2.03
CA GLY A 53 -6.90 1.57 -0.74
C GLY A 53 -6.72 3.10 -0.72
N PHE A 54 -5.65 3.57 -1.35
CA PHE A 54 -5.38 4.99 -1.54
C PHE A 54 -6.47 5.68 -2.37
N VAL A 55 -6.84 5.12 -3.53
CA VAL A 55 -7.89 5.68 -4.41
C VAL A 55 -9.24 5.75 -3.71
N LEU A 56 -9.62 4.69 -2.97
CA LEU A 56 -10.86 4.69 -2.19
C LEU A 56 -10.83 5.78 -1.10
N THR A 57 -9.70 5.94 -0.40
CA THR A 57 -9.52 7.00 0.60
C THR A 57 -9.61 8.39 -0.03
N MET A 58 -8.99 8.59 -1.20
CA MET A 58 -9.05 9.84 -1.95
C MET A 58 -10.46 10.15 -2.45
N SER A 59 -11.27 9.14 -2.76
CA SER A 59 -12.68 9.36 -3.17
C SER A 59 -13.50 10.03 -2.06
N PHE A 60 -13.26 9.67 -0.79
CA PHE A 60 -13.85 10.36 0.36
C PHE A 60 -13.37 11.80 0.46
N GLY A 61 -12.06 12.04 0.32
CA GLY A 61 -11.50 13.40 0.33
C GLY A 61 -12.07 14.28 -0.80
N GLY A 62 -12.19 13.73 -2.02
CA GLY A 62 -12.80 14.42 -3.16
C GLY A 62 -14.26 14.75 -2.92
N TRP A 63 -15.04 13.81 -2.37
CA TRP A 63 -16.42 14.08 -1.97
C TRP A 63 -16.50 15.16 -0.88
N PHE A 64 -15.63 15.12 0.13
CA PHE A 64 -15.59 16.09 1.22
C PHE A 64 -15.32 17.51 0.69
N VAL A 65 -14.34 17.66 -0.21
CA VAL A 65 -14.02 18.95 -0.84
C VAL A 65 -15.17 19.43 -1.72
N ALA A 66 -15.79 18.53 -2.49
CA ALA A 66 -16.95 18.88 -3.32
C ALA A 66 -18.13 19.39 -2.48
N GLU A 67 -18.40 18.74 -1.35
CA GLU A 67 -19.47 19.15 -0.44
C GLU A 67 -19.16 20.46 0.26
N TRP A 68 -17.90 20.69 0.66
CA TRP A 68 -17.45 21.97 1.19
C TRP A 68 -17.65 23.12 0.19
N LEU A 69 -17.27 22.90 -1.08
CA LEU A 69 -17.46 23.89 -2.13
C LEU A 69 -18.95 24.17 -2.42
N ARG A 70 -19.80 23.12 -2.36
CA ARG A 70 -21.24 23.21 -2.61
C ARG A 70 -21.99 23.93 -1.50
N ALA A 71 -21.72 23.56 -0.25
CA ALA A 71 -22.39 24.11 0.92
C ALA A 71 -21.80 25.46 1.38
N ARG A 72 -20.59 25.83 0.89
CA ARG A 72 -19.78 26.96 1.38
C ARG A 72 -19.46 26.90 2.89
N GLU A 73 -19.76 25.78 3.51
CA GLU A 73 -19.52 25.45 4.91
C GLU A 73 -18.78 24.12 4.97
N LEU A 74 -17.96 23.95 6.00
CA LEU A 74 -17.24 22.69 6.20
C LEU A 74 -18.23 21.61 6.64
N PRO A 75 -18.24 20.41 6.02
CA PRO A 75 -19.20 19.36 6.33
C PRO A 75 -19.25 18.95 7.82
N PHE A 76 -18.14 19.09 8.55
CA PHE A 76 -18.11 18.80 9.99
C PHE A 76 -18.86 19.84 10.83
N ILE A 77 -18.88 21.12 10.41
CA ILE A 77 -19.60 22.19 11.12
C ILE A 77 -21.10 21.91 11.04
N THR A 78 -21.58 21.52 9.86
CA THR A 78 -22.99 21.11 9.65
C THR A 78 -23.39 19.97 10.60
N ILE A 79 -22.51 18.98 10.80
CA ILE A 79 -22.76 17.85 11.72
C ILE A 79 -22.75 18.31 13.18
N LEU A 80 -21.80 19.16 13.57
CA LEU A 80 -21.63 19.62 14.95
C LEU A 80 -22.72 20.60 15.40
N GLU A 81 -23.11 21.54 14.54
CA GLU A 81 -24.04 22.61 14.88
C GLU A 81 -25.50 22.24 14.59
N ARG A 82 -25.76 21.52 13.49
CA ARG A 82 -27.13 21.19 13.07
C ARG A 82 -27.52 19.75 13.40
N GLY A 83 -26.56 18.88 13.71
CA GLY A 83 -26.82 17.45 13.90
C GLY A 83 -27.23 16.73 12.61
N GLU A 84 -27.11 17.39 11.46
CA GLU A 84 -27.52 16.85 10.17
C GLU A 84 -26.33 16.21 9.45
N LEU A 85 -26.51 14.97 9.01
CA LEU A 85 -25.50 14.26 8.21
C LEU A 85 -25.68 14.63 6.74
N PRO A 86 -24.64 15.17 6.07
CA PRO A 86 -24.72 15.48 4.65
C PRO A 86 -25.12 14.24 3.83
N PRO A 87 -25.89 14.41 2.75
CA PRO A 87 -26.36 13.29 1.95
C PRO A 87 -25.16 12.51 1.38
N GLY A 88 -25.11 11.21 1.68
CA GLY A 88 -24.03 10.33 1.26
C GLY A 88 -22.82 10.27 2.21
N PHE A 89 -22.79 11.06 3.30
CA PHE A 89 -21.67 11.06 4.26
C PHE A 89 -21.31 9.67 4.75
N LEU A 90 -22.28 8.90 5.27
CA LEU A 90 -22.03 7.54 5.79
C LEU A 90 -21.47 6.61 4.72
N LYS A 91 -22.01 6.67 3.50
CA LYS A 91 -21.52 5.84 2.38
C LYS A 91 -20.06 6.17 2.08
N GLN A 92 -19.73 7.46 1.94
CA GLN A 92 -18.39 7.87 1.56
C GLN A 92 -17.40 7.67 2.70
N LEU A 93 -17.85 7.83 3.94
CA LEU A 93 -17.06 7.49 5.12
C LEU A 93 -16.71 6.00 5.14
N LEU A 94 -17.69 5.10 4.91
CA LEU A 94 -17.43 3.66 4.82
C LEU A 94 -16.51 3.29 3.66
N VAL A 95 -16.68 3.95 2.50
CA VAL A 95 -15.77 3.78 1.34
C VAL A 95 -14.36 4.24 1.70
N GLY A 96 -14.20 5.40 2.33
CA GLY A 96 -12.90 5.89 2.78
C GLY A 96 -12.25 4.99 3.82
N LEU A 97 -13.01 4.55 4.83
CA LEU A 97 -12.54 3.63 5.87
C LEU A 97 -12.15 2.25 5.32
N SER A 98 -12.92 1.73 4.36
CA SER A 98 -12.54 0.48 3.69
C SER A 98 -11.25 0.65 2.87
N GLY A 99 -11.04 1.84 2.26
CA GLY A 99 -9.78 2.22 1.63
C GLY A 99 -8.60 2.22 2.60
N VAL A 100 -8.75 2.86 3.75
CA VAL A 100 -7.73 2.87 4.83
C VAL A 100 -7.45 1.44 5.31
N GLY A 101 -8.49 0.63 5.55
CA GLY A 101 -8.34 -0.76 5.97
C GLY A 101 -7.55 -1.58 4.96
N LEU A 102 -7.85 -1.42 3.66
CA LEU A 102 -7.15 -2.11 2.59
C LEU A 102 -5.67 -1.69 2.50
N PHE A 103 -5.38 -0.40 2.67
CA PHE A 103 -4.01 0.12 2.69
C PHE A 103 -3.23 -0.40 3.90
N VAL A 104 -3.81 -0.36 5.11
CA VAL A 104 -3.18 -0.87 6.34
C VAL A 104 -2.93 -2.37 6.22
N PHE A 105 -3.86 -3.13 5.64
CA PHE A 105 -3.67 -4.55 5.37
C PHE A 105 -2.50 -4.80 4.41
N ALA A 106 -2.43 -4.05 3.30
CA ALA A 106 -1.32 -4.13 2.35
C ALA A 106 0.02 -3.79 3.00
N LEU A 107 0.05 -2.74 3.84
CA LEU A 107 1.22 -2.34 4.61
C LEU A 107 1.66 -3.44 5.60
N GLY A 108 0.74 -3.99 6.39
CA GLY A 108 1.03 -5.08 7.31
C GLY A 108 1.61 -6.31 6.60
N TRP A 109 1.05 -6.67 5.45
CA TRP A 109 1.59 -7.75 4.62
C TRP A 109 3.00 -7.43 4.07
N ALA A 110 3.23 -6.20 3.62
CA ALA A 110 4.52 -5.75 3.14
C ALA A 110 5.58 -5.78 4.26
N LEU A 111 5.22 -5.38 5.49
CA LEU A 111 6.09 -5.46 6.66
C LEU A 111 6.45 -6.89 7.02
N ILE A 112 5.48 -7.81 7.04
CA ILE A 112 5.75 -9.24 7.25
C ILE A 112 6.73 -9.77 6.19
N THR A 113 6.54 -9.37 4.92
CA THR A 113 7.44 -9.74 3.83
C THR A 113 8.86 -9.23 4.08
N SER A 114 9.01 -7.97 4.53
CA SER A 114 10.32 -7.39 4.87
C SER A 114 10.99 -8.13 6.03
N LEU A 115 10.23 -8.57 7.04
CA LEU A 115 10.76 -9.36 8.17
C LEU A 115 11.27 -10.74 7.70
N LEU A 116 10.53 -11.42 6.82
CA LEU A 116 10.96 -12.70 6.23
C LEU A 116 12.25 -12.53 5.42
N VAL A 117 12.35 -11.46 4.62
CA VAL A 117 13.57 -11.11 3.86
C VAL A 117 14.74 -10.83 4.79
N TYR A 118 14.49 -10.20 5.95
CA TYR A 118 15.53 -9.96 6.96
C TYR A 118 16.00 -11.25 7.63
N GLN A 119 15.10 -12.20 7.89
CA GLN A 119 15.46 -13.52 8.41
C GLN A 119 16.30 -14.31 7.40
N GLU A 120 15.94 -14.28 6.11
CA GLU A 120 16.74 -14.89 5.03
C GLU A 120 18.14 -14.27 4.94
N ALA A 121 18.25 -12.95 5.06
CA ALA A 121 19.54 -12.28 5.06
C ALA A 121 20.43 -12.74 6.23
N ARG A 122 19.86 -12.86 7.43
CA ARG A 122 20.58 -13.38 8.60
C ARG A 122 21.02 -14.82 8.43
N ALA A 123 20.22 -15.66 7.79
CA ALA A 123 20.59 -17.05 7.51
C ALA A 123 21.73 -17.17 6.47
N ASN A 124 21.80 -16.26 5.51
CA ASN A 124 22.86 -16.22 4.50
C ASN A 124 24.21 -15.75 5.04
N GLU A 125 24.22 -14.91 6.07
CA GLU A 125 25.46 -14.45 6.73
C GLU A 125 26.07 -15.49 7.68
N GLY A 126 25.28 -16.47 8.13
CA GLY A 126 25.74 -17.57 8.98
C GLY A 126 26.27 -18.79 8.21
N ARG A 127 26.27 -18.73 6.88
CA ARG A 127 26.83 -19.74 5.96
C ARG A 127 28.11 -19.21 5.33
#